data_AF-I3UH09-F1
#
_entry.id   AF-I3UH09-F1
#
_cell.length_a   1.000
_cell.length_b   1.000
_cell.length_c   1.000
_cell.angle_alpha   90.00
_cell.angle_beta   90.00
_cell.angle_gamma   90.00
#
_symmetry.space_group_name_H-M   'P 1'
#
loop_
_entity.id
_entity.type
_entity.pdbx_description
1 polymer ?
#
loop_
_entity_poly.entity_id
_entity_poly.type
_entity_poly.pdbx_seq_one_letter_code
_entity_poly.pdbx_strand_id
1 'polypeptide(L)'
;MSPQDILDFWFEHTPSEQWFASDPQFDATIRERFTDVWQQASRAELSGWRSSIRGRLAEIIVLDQFSRNIGRGTPLAFAQDAMALVLSQEASRTAEFNDLTQQENNFLLMPMMHSESTVIHQAAECLFRKYGSNESYQFELKHKAIIDAFGRYPHRNEILGRESTPEEIAFLAQPDHRSDQCGSCTPARTLATPYYFILRPWHRPPAERRGCQQPTCPNRLQCRYRLRVRGRKCAAKAYAGLNFPNFHNRIVSIARPFSENI
;
A
#
# COMPACT_ATOMS: atom_id res chain seq x y z
N MET A 1 4.06 17.65 19.95
CA MET A 1 3.75 17.82 18.53
C MET A 1 2.31 17.39 18.31
N SER A 2 1.53 18.19 17.58
CA SER A 2 0.13 17.95 17.25
C SER A 2 -0.02 17.30 15.87
N PRO A 3 -1.19 16.73 15.53
CA PRO A 3 -1.46 16.30 14.16
C PRO A 3 -1.31 17.43 13.14
N GLN A 4 -1.74 18.64 13.49
CA GLN A 4 -1.68 19.79 12.60
C GLN A 4 -0.23 20.16 12.27
N ASP A 5 0.69 20.08 13.24
CA ASP A 5 2.12 20.35 13.02
C ASP A 5 2.70 19.43 11.91
N ILE A 6 2.24 18.17 11.85
CA ILE A 6 2.65 17.20 10.83
C ILE A 6 2.06 17.58 9.47
N LEU A 7 0.77 17.91 9.43
CA LEU A 7 0.07 18.24 8.20
C LEU A 7 0.59 19.54 7.59
N ASP A 8 0.83 20.56 8.41
CA ASP A 8 1.40 21.84 7.96
C ASP A 8 2.82 21.63 7.43
N PHE A 9 3.65 20.86 8.16
CA PHE A 9 4.98 20.53 7.68
C PHE A 9 4.93 19.82 6.32
N TRP A 10 4.06 18.82 6.17
CA TRP A 10 4.03 17.97 4.99
C TRP A 10 3.38 18.66 3.78
N PHE A 11 2.22 19.30 3.96
CA PHE A 11 1.43 19.84 2.86
C PHE A 11 1.66 21.32 2.57
N GLU A 12 2.10 22.12 3.55
CA GLU A 12 2.28 23.57 3.38
C GLU A 12 3.75 23.96 3.27
N HIS A 13 4.62 23.37 4.09
CA HIS A 13 6.02 23.78 4.19
C HIS A 13 7.00 22.94 3.36
N THR A 14 6.56 21.79 2.85
CA THR A 14 7.40 20.91 2.03
C THR A 14 6.99 21.02 0.56
N PRO A 15 7.89 21.43 -0.34
CA PRO A 15 7.63 21.38 -1.77
C PRO A 15 7.29 19.95 -2.22
N SER A 16 6.28 19.80 -3.07
CA SER A 16 5.77 18.48 -3.48
C SER A 16 6.82 17.57 -4.12
N GLU A 17 7.85 18.17 -4.72
CA GLU A 17 9.00 17.50 -5.32
C GLU A 17 9.85 16.75 -4.29
N GLN A 18 9.86 17.21 -3.04
CA GLN A 18 10.64 16.61 -1.96
C GLN A 18 9.98 15.37 -1.35
N TRP A 19 8.65 15.21 -1.47
CA TRP A 19 7.94 14.05 -0.89
C TRP A 19 8.44 12.72 -1.43
N PHE A 20 8.80 12.69 -2.71
CA PHE A 20 9.23 11.47 -3.40
C PHE A 20 10.70 11.49 -3.81
N ALA A 21 11.44 12.56 -3.49
CA ALA A 21 12.85 12.64 -3.78
C ALA A 21 13.67 11.94 -2.68
N SER A 22 14.79 11.33 -3.08
CA SER A 22 15.84 10.95 -2.15
C SER A 22 16.73 12.16 -1.88
N ASP A 23 16.48 12.87 -0.79
CA ASP A 23 17.25 14.05 -0.38
C ASP A 23 17.81 13.84 1.04
N PRO A 24 19.13 13.67 1.20
CA PRO A 24 19.76 13.48 2.51
C PRO A 24 19.55 14.66 3.49
N GLN A 25 19.41 15.89 2.99
CA GLN A 25 19.17 17.06 3.83
C GLN A 25 17.72 17.07 4.34
N PHE A 26 16.77 16.73 3.48
CA PHE A 26 15.38 16.55 3.89
C PHE A 26 15.23 15.41 4.89
N ASP A 27 15.92 14.27 4.66
CA ASP A 27 15.94 13.17 5.61
C ASP A 27 16.52 13.59 6.97
N ALA A 28 17.60 14.36 6.98
CA ALA A 28 18.20 14.87 8.21
C ALA A 28 17.21 15.78 8.96
N THR A 29 16.50 16.65 8.24
CA THR A 29 15.45 17.50 8.79
C THR A 29 14.33 16.67 9.42
N ILE A 30 13.90 15.59 8.75
CA ILE A 30 12.86 14.71 9.29
C ILE A 30 13.35 13.97 10.54
N ARG A 31 14.58 13.42 10.51
CA ARG A 31 15.17 12.74 11.66
C ARG A 31 15.28 13.68 12.87
N GLU A 32 15.77 14.89 12.67
CA GLU A 32 15.95 15.85 13.75
C GLU A 32 14.61 16.27 14.38
N ARG A 33 13.61 16.57 13.56
CA ARG A 33 12.34 17.15 14.04
C ARG A 33 11.30 16.13 14.47
N PHE A 34 11.25 14.96 13.84
CA PHE A 34 10.11 14.06 13.93
C PHE A 34 10.42 12.67 14.50
N THR A 35 11.67 12.37 14.87
CA THR A 35 12.01 11.05 15.46
C THR A 35 11.21 10.77 16.73
N ASP A 36 11.05 11.75 17.62
CA ASP A 36 10.32 11.54 18.89
C ASP A 36 8.84 11.24 18.68
N VAL A 37 8.18 11.92 17.73
CA VAL A 37 6.76 11.64 17.42
C VAL A 37 6.62 10.33 16.65
N TRP A 38 7.58 9.99 15.79
CA TRP A 38 7.64 8.69 15.13
C TRP A 38 7.79 7.53 16.12
N GLN A 39 8.64 7.70 17.13
CA GLN A 39 8.80 6.73 18.22
C GLN A 39 7.50 6.56 19.03
N GLN A 40 6.78 7.65 19.34
CA GLN A 40 5.46 7.57 19.99
C GLN A 40 4.43 6.85 19.10
N ALA A 41 4.39 7.18 17.81
CA ALA A 41 3.49 6.55 16.85
C ALA A 41 3.76 5.04 16.73
N SER A 42 5.04 4.63 16.62
CA SER A 42 5.42 3.21 16.51
C SER A 42 5.07 2.40 17.77
N ARG A 43 4.94 3.05 18.93
CA ARG A 43 4.43 2.45 20.18
C ARG A 43 2.91 2.57 20.34
N ALA A 44 2.20 3.05 19.31
CA ALA A 44 0.75 3.31 19.31
C ALA A 44 0.27 4.30 20.40
N GLU A 45 1.16 5.16 20.91
CA GLU A 45 0.84 6.15 21.96
C GLU A 45 -0.05 7.29 21.44
N LEU A 46 -0.11 7.49 20.11
CA LEU A 46 -0.88 8.56 19.47
C LEU A 46 -2.34 8.19 19.16
N SER A 47 -2.89 7.16 19.82
CA SER A 47 -4.26 6.67 19.57
C SER A 47 -5.34 7.76 19.59
N GLY A 48 -5.17 8.82 20.39
CA GLY A 48 -6.08 9.97 20.44
C GLY A 48 -6.21 10.73 19.10
N TRP A 49 -5.18 10.70 18.25
CA TRP A 49 -5.21 11.33 16.91
C TRP A 49 -6.24 10.65 15.99
N ARG A 50 -6.55 9.38 16.25
CA ARG A 50 -7.45 8.56 15.41
C ARG A 50 -8.93 8.94 15.53
N SER A 51 -9.25 9.89 16.40
CA SER A 51 -10.59 10.46 16.61
C SER A 51 -11.07 11.33 15.44
N SER A 52 -10.17 11.77 14.56
CA SER A 52 -10.51 12.54 13.35
C SER A 52 -9.80 11.99 12.12
N ILE A 53 -10.36 12.25 10.93
CA ILE A 53 -9.75 11.81 9.66
C ILE A 53 -8.37 12.45 9.42
N ARG A 54 -8.23 13.74 9.73
CA ARG A 54 -6.96 14.47 9.62
C ARG A 54 -5.92 13.97 10.62
N GLY A 55 -6.33 13.61 11.83
CA GLY A 55 -5.42 13.02 12.81
C GLY A 55 -4.92 11.63 12.40
N ARG A 56 -5.78 10.80 11.78
CA ARG A 56 -5.35 9.53 11.16
C ARG A 56 -4.37 9.75 10.01
N LEU A 57 -4.65 10.73 9.15
CA LEU A 57 -3.75 11.08 8.05
C LEU A 57 -2.36 11.51 8.57
N ALA A 58 -2.31 12.35 9.60
CA ALA A 58 -1.05 12.75 10.22
C ALA A 58 -0.28 11.54 10.78
N GLU A 59 -0.96 10.63 11.48
CA GLU A 59 -0.33 9.40 11.99
C GLU A 59 0.17 8.50 10.85
N ILE A 60 -0.58 8.39 9.75
CA ILE A 60 -0.16 7.67 8.54
C ILE A 60 1.10 8.30 7.93
N ILE A 61 1.17 9.63 7.79
CA ILE A 61 2.37 10.30 7.26
C ILE A 61 3.59 9.99 8.13
N VAL A 62 3.43 10.03 9.45
CA VAL A 62 4.52 9.68 10.38
C VAL A 62 4.94 8.21 10.20
N LEU A 63 3.99 7.28 10.22
CA LEU A 63 4.30 5.84 10.18
C LEU A 63 4.74 5.35 8.80
N ASP A 64 4.29 5.96 7.72
CA ASP A 64 4.59 5.52 6.36
C ASP A 64 5.71 6.36 5.75
N GLN A 65 5.49 7.67 5.58
CA GLN A 65 6.45 8.55 4.89
C GLN A 65 7.69 8.79 5.74
N PHE A 66 7.54 9.28 6.98
CA PHE A 66 8.69 9.60 7.82
C PHE A 66 9.53 8.37 8.15
N SER A 67 8.92 7.19 8.34
CA SER A 67 9.66 5.93 8.48
C SER A 67 10.69 5.75 7.39
N ARG A 68 10.33 6.06 6.14
CA ARG A 68 11.21 5.84 4.99
C ARG A 68 12.33 6.89 4.89
N ASN A 69 12.09 8.13 5.33
CA ASN A 69 13.16 9.13 5.46
C ASN A 69 14.09 8.84 6.65
N ILE A 70 13.53 8.48 7.81
CA ILE A 70 14.25 8.18 9.05
C ILE A 70 15.15 6.95 8.84
N GLY A 71 14.55 5.86 8.37
CA GLY A 71 15.17 4.56 8.21
C GLY A 71 15.70 4.26 6.82
N ARG A 72 15.93 5.27 5.96
CA ARG A 72 16.34 5.08 4.56
C ARG A 72 17.47 4.07 4.42
N GLY A 73 17.29 3.10 3.51
CA GLY A 73 18.29 2.05 3.25
C GLY A 73 18.43 1.01 4.37
N THR A 74 17.49 0.97 5.32
CA THR A 74 17.47 -0.01 6.42
C THR A 74 16.09 -0.65 6.55
N PRO A 75 15.96 -1.81 7.23
CA PRO A 75 14.65 -2.42 7.52
C PRO A 75 13.68 -1.48 8.25
N LEU A 76 14.21 -0.49 8.98
CA LEU A 76 13.42 0.47 9.74
C LEU A 76 12.44 1.24 8.85
N ALA A 77 12.79 1.47 7.58
CA ALA A 77 11.94 2.14 6.60
C ALA A 77 10.56 1.46 6.42
N PHE A 78 10.49 0.15 6.68
CA PHE A 78 9.30 -0.68 6.45
C PHE A 78 8.66 -1.19 7.76
N ALA A 79 9.30 -0.93 8.90
CA ALA A 79 8.93 -1.53 10.18
C ALA A 79 7.50 -1.18 10.63
N GLN A 80 6.96 -0.05 10.17
CA GLN A 80 5.65 0.44 10.54
C GLN A 80 4.58 0.29 9.44
N ASP A 81 4.93 -0.32 8.28
CA ASP A 81 4.03 -0.47 7.13
C ASP A 81 2.69 -1.15 7.54
N ALA A 82 2.74 -2.15 8.42
CA ALA A 82 1.55 -2.86 8.87
C ALA A 82 0.58 -1.98 9.69
N MET A 83 1.10 -1.12 10.57
CA MET A 83 0.26 -0.23 11.37
C MET A 83 -0.33 0.87 10.48
N ALA A 84 0.47 1.47 9.60
CA ALA A 84 0.00 2.44 8.63
C ALA A 84 -1.08 1.87 7.71
N LEU A 85 -0.94 0.62 7.27
CA LEU A 85 -1.94 -0.09 6.46
C LEU A 85 -3.27 -0.24 7.19
N VAL A 86 -3.26 -0.67 8.45
CA VAL A 86 -4.49 -0.81 9.25
C VAL A 86 -5.17 0.55 9.37
N LEU A 87 -4.43 1.62 9.69
CA LEU A 87 -4.99 2.96 9.80
C LEU A 87 -5.61 3.45 8.48
N SER A 88 -4.94 3.19 7.36
CA SER A 88 -5.43 3.51 6.02
C SER A 88 -6.75 2.77 5.70
N GLN A 89 -6.80 1.47 5.97
CA GLN A 89 -8.00 0.66 5.77
C GLN A 89 -9.18 1.15 6.60
N GLU A 90 -8.96 1.41 7.89
CA GLU A 90 -10.00 1.93 8.78
C GLU A 90 -10.47 3.31 8.35
N ALA A 91 -9.54 4.20 8.00
CA ALA A 91 -9.86 5.56 7.57
C ALA A 91 -10.69 5.59 6.28
N SER A 92 -10.36 4.76 5.29
CA SER A 92 -11.09 4.70 4.01
C SER A 92 -12.55 4.23 4.11
N ARG A 93 -12.95 3.69 5.27
CA ARG A 93 -14.33 3.24 5.54
C ARG A 93 -15.18 4.29 6.25
N THR A 94 -14.57 5.38 6.69
CA THR A 94 -15.27 6.47 7.39
C THR A 94 -16.02 7.37 6.39
N ALA A 95 -17.03 8.09 6.86
CA ALA A 95 -17.76 9.03 6.00
C ALA A 95 -16.90 10.26 5.68
N GLU A 96 -16.11 10.68 6.67
CA GLU A 96 -15.17 11.80 6.68
C GLU A 96 -14.03 11.63 5.67
N PHE A 97 -13.80 10.42 5.17
CA PHE A 97 -12.84 10.18 4.08
C PHE A 97 -13.15 11.03 2.84
N ASN A 98 -14.44 11.32 2.57
CA ASN A 98 -14.82 12.15 1.43
C ASN A 98 -14.52 13.65 1.64
N ASP A 99 -14.16 14.06 2.86
CA ASP A 99 -13.83 15.45 3.19
C ASP A 99 -12.36 15.80 2.89
N LEU A 100 -11.53 14.79 2.63
CA LEU A 100 -10.13 14.97 2.27
C LEU A 100 -9.96 15.44 0.83
N THR A 101 -8.97 16.28 0.62
CA THR A 101 -8.52 16.65 -0.73
C THR A 101 -7.96 15.44 -1.47
N GLN A 102 -7.88 15.50 -2.81
CA GLN A 102 -7.29 14.44 -3.61
C GLN A 102 -5.83 14.14 -3.22
N GLN A 103 -5.07 15.18 -2.88
CA GLN A 103 -3.68 15.03 -2.45
C GLN A 103 -3.59 14.30 -1.11
N GLU A 104 -4.43 14.66 -0.14
CA GLU A 104 -4.51 13.96 1.14
C GLU A 104 -4.95 12.50 0.98
N ASN A 105 -5.90 12.23 0.08
CA ASN A 105 -6.32 10.87 -0.27
C ASN A 105 -5.16 10.03 -0.81
N ASN A 106 -4.29 10.61 -1.65
CA ASN A 106 -3.11 9.91 -2.15
C ASN A 106 -2.22 9.41 -1.01
N PHE A 107 -1.96 10.23 0.01
CA PHE A 107 -1.14 9.85 1.16
C PHE A 107 -1.87 8.93 2.14
N LEU A 108 -3.17 9.14 2.36
CA LEU A 108 -3.96 8.25 3.21
C LEU A 108 -3.99 6.83 2.67
N LEU A 109 -4.11 6.66 1.35
CA LEU A 109 -4.17 5.37 0.67
C LEU A 109 -2.79 4.75 0.40
N MET A 110 -1.70 5.52 0.49
CA MET A 110 -0.35 5.06 0.15
C MET A 110 0.12 3.80 0.90
N PRO A 111 -0.22 3.59 2.20
CA PRO A 111 0.12 2.35 2.88
C PRO A 111 -0.46 1.09 2.20
N MET A 112 -1.59 1.21 1.50
CA MET A 112 -2.14 0.09 0.70
C MET A 112 -1.27 -0.21 -0.51
N MET A 113 -0.74 0.82 -1.18
CA MET A 113 0.21 0.68 -2.29
C MET A 113 1.55 0.12 -1.83
N HIS A 114 1.90 0.26 -0.55
CA HIS A 114 3.15 -0.25 0.01
C HIS A 114 3.08 -1.68 0.55
N SER A 115 1.89 -2.29 0.57
CA SER A 115 1.66 -3.63 1.12
C SER A 115 2.13 -4.73 0.15
N GLU A 116 2.87 -5.72 0.65
CA GLU A 116 3.18 -6.95 -0.10
C GLU A 116 2.00 -7.94 -0.08
N SER A 117 0.83 -7.52 -0.56
CA SER A 117 -0.39 -8.36 -0.58
C SER A 117 -1.28 -8.08 -1.78
N THR A 118 -1.51 -9.12 -2.59
CA THR A 118 -2.40 -9.06 -3.76
C THR A 118 -3.84 -8.66 -3.38
N VAL A 119 -4.33 -9.08 -2.23
CA VAL A 119 -5.70 -8.74 -1.77
C VAL A 119 -5.80 -7.25 -1.46
N ILE A 120 -4.75 -6.67 -0.89
CA ILE A 120 -4.71 -5.24 -0.60
C ILE A 120 -4.66 -4.43 -1.90
N HIS A 121 -3.82 -4.82 -2.86
CA HIS A 121 -3.76 -4.15 -4.17
C HIS A 121 -5.08 -4.20 -4.96
N GLN A 122 -5.88 -5.27 -4.83
CA GLN A 122 -7.22 -5.30 -5.45
C GLN A 122 -8.16 -4.23 -4.87
N ALA A 123 -8.08 -3.97 -3.57
CA ALA A 123 -8.85 -2.92 -2.92
C ALA A 123 -8.26 -1.53 -3.22
N ALA A 124 -6.93 -1.40 -3.15
CA ALA A 124 -6.19 -0.18 -3.43
C ALA A 124 -6.47 0.34 -4.83
N GLU A 125 -6.41 -0.51 -5.87
CA GLU A 125 -6.74 -0.15 -7.26
C GLU A 125 -8.12 0.53 -7.35
N CYS A 126 -9.13 -0.01 -6.66
CA CYS A 126 -10.47 0.55 -6.66
C CYS A 126 -10.53 1.93 -5.99
N LEU A 127 -9.81 2.10 -4.88
CA LEU A 127 -9.78 3.34 -4.11
C LEU A 127 -8.99 4.42 -4.84
N PHE A 128 -7.78 4.12 -5.33
CA PHE A 128 -6.97 5.05 -6.11
C PHE A 128 -7.67 5.50 -7.39
N ARG A 129 -8.36 4.60 -8.10
CA ARG A 129 -9.15 4.98 -9.28
C ARG A 129 -10.22 6.02 -8.97
N LYS A 130 -10.85 5.93 -7.79
CA LYS A 130 -12.00 6.77 -7.43
C LYS A 130 -11.58 8.07 -6.75
N TYR A 131 -10.56 8.02 -5.88
CA TYR A 131 -10.22 9.08 -4.95
C TYR A 131 -8.81 9.64 -5.13
N GLY A 132 -7.92 8.87 -5.75
CA GLY A 132 -6.55 9.30 -6.02
C GLY A 132 -6.45 10.20 -7.26
N SER A 133 -5.29 10.82 -7.45
CA SER A 133 -4.98 11.47 -8.73
C SER A 133 -4.74 10.43 -9.82
N ASN A 134 -4.80 10.85 -11.09
CA ASN A 134 -4.53 9.96 -12.21
C ASN A 134 -3.11 9.38 -12.11
N GLU A 135 -2.14 10.21 -11.71
CA GLU A 135 -0.75 9.82 -11.52
C GLU A 135 -0.63 8.73 -10.44
N SER A 136 -1.21 8.96 -9.25
CA SER A 136 -1.20 7.98 -8.16
C SER A 136 -1.89 6.68 -8.55
N TYR A 137 -2.99 6.74 -9.31
CA TYR A 137 -3.63 5.54 -9.85
C TYR A 137 -2.74 4.78 -10.84
N GLN A 138 -1.99 5.46 -11.72
CA GLN A 138 -1.03 4.79 -12.58
C GLN A 138 0.09 4.13 -11.78
N PHE A 139 0.58 4.77 -10.72
CA PHE A 139 1.58 4.16 -9.83
C PHE A 139 1.03 2.91 -9.13
N GLU A 140 -0.20 2.94 -8.64
CA GLU A 140 -0.86 1.77 -8.04
C GLU A 140 -0.89 0.60 -9.02
N LEU A 141 -1.23 0.84 -10.30
CA LEU A 141 -1.26 -0.22 -11.30
C LEU A 141 0.11 -0.88 -11.52
N LYS A 142 1.20 -0.10 -11.46
CA LYS A 142 2.56 -0.64 -11.57
C LYS A 142 2.95 -1.45 -10.34
N HIS A 143 2.67 -0.93 -9.14
CA HIS A 143 2.93 -1.64 -7.88
C HIS A 143 2.15 -2.96 -7.82
N LYS A 144 0.87 -2.91 -8.20
CA LYS A 144 0.01 -4.08 -8.32
C LYS A 144 0.58 -5.11 -9.28
N ALA A 145 1.12 -4.71 -10.43
CA ALA A 145 1.73 -5.64 -11.39
C ALA A 145 2.94 -6.38 -10.79
N ILE A 146 3.77 -5.70 -10.00
CA ILE A 146 4.91 -6.32 -9.29
C ILE A 146 4.39 -7.33 -8.26
N ILE A 147 3.42 -6.95 -7.44
CA ILE A 147 2.86 -7.85 -6.43
C ILE A 147 2.10 -9.03 -7.06
N ASP A 148 1.41 -8.84 -8.17
CA ASP A 148 0.75 -9.93 -8.90
C ASP A 148 1.78 -10.92 -9.51
N ALA A 149 2.99 -10.45 -9.86
CA ALA A 149 4.05 -11.26 -10.44
C ALA A 149 4.89 -12.01 -9.38
N PHE A 150 5.27 -11.34 -8.29
CA PHE A 150 6.25 -11.85 -7.32
C PHE A 150 5.67 -12.09 -5.92
N GLY A 151 4.46 -11.59 -5.64
CA GLY A 151 3.86 -11.63 -4.30
C GLY A 151 4.51 -10.70 -3.26
N ARG A 152 5.58 -10.00 -3.63
CA ARG A 152 6.38 -9.11 -2.79
C ARG A 152 7.14 -8.10 -3.67
N TYR A 153 7.85 -7.16 -3.05
CA TYR A 153 8.72 -6.21 -3.75
C TYR A 153 10.17 -6.74 -3.82
N PRO A 154 10.67 -7.15 -5.00
CA PRO A 154 12.02 -7.69 -5.11
C PRO A 154 13.12 -6.71 -4.67
N HIS A 155 12.90 -5.40 -4.85
CA HIS A 155 13.85 -4.36 -4.44
C HIS A 155 14.03 -4.27 -2.92
N ARG A 156 13.12 -4.84 -2.11
CA ARG A 156 13.27 -4.93 -0.65
C ARG A 156 14.05 -6.16 -0.19
N ASN A 157 14.36 -7.10 -1.09
CA ASN A 157 14.96 -8.39 -0.73
C ASN A 157 16.29 -8.22 0.02
N GLU A 158 17.22 -7.46 -0.53
CA GLU A 158 18.53 -7.22 0.11
C GLU A 158 18.38 -6.56 1.49
N ILE A 159 17.58 -5.48 1.58
CA ILE A 159 17.38 -4.74 2.83
C ILE A 159 16.72 -5.62 3.89
N LEU A 160 15.80 -6.50 3.50
CA LEU A 160 15.09 -7.41 4.41
C LEU A 160 15.77 -8.78 4.59
N GLY A 161 16.98 -8.98 4.04
CA GLY A 161 17.72 -10.24 4.17
C GLY A 161 17.04 -11.44 3.49
N ARG A 162 16.29 -11.22 2.41
CA ARG A 162 15.61 -12.26 1.62
C ARG A 162 16.47 -12.66 0.43
N GLU A 163 16.51 -13.94 0.13
CA GLU A 163 17.09 -14.42 -1.13
C GLU A 163 16.15 -14.10 -2.31
N SER A 164 16.73 -13.55 -3.37
CA SER A 164 16.03 -13.25 -4.62
C SER A 164 15.99 -14.47 -5.54
N THR A 165 14.85 -14.72 -6.18
CA THR A 165 14.74 -15.76 -7.22
C THR A 165 15.44 -15.32 -8.52
N PRO A 166 15.75 -16.24 -9.45
CA PRO A 166 16.30 -15.87 -10.76
C PRO A 166 15.43 -14.87 -11.54
N GLU A 167 14.10 -14.99 -11.45
CA GLU A 167 13.14 -14.09 -12.09
C GLU A 167 13.18 -12.70 -11.44
N GLU A 168 13.28 -12.64 -10.10
CA GLU A 168 13.43 -11.39 -9.36
C GLU A 168 14.75 -10.69 -9.69
N ILE A 169 15.86 -11.44 -9.84
CA ILE A 169 17.16 -10.89 -10.27
C ILE A 169 17.06 -10.33 -11.69
N ALA A 170 16.42 -11.06 -12.61
CA ALA A 170 16.21 -10.60 -13.98
C ALA A 170 15.33 -9.36 -14.05
N PHE A 171 14.33 -9.23 -13.17
CA PHE A 171 13.52 -8.03 -13.02
C PHE A 171 14.34 -6.83 -12.51
N LEU A 172 15.15 -7.03 -11.46
CA LEU A 172 16.01 -5.99 -10.89
C LEU A 172 17.11 -5.50 -11.85
N ALA A 173 17.47 -6.29 -12.86
CA ALA A 173 18.43 -5.89 -13.88
C ALA A 173 17.86 -4.97 -14.97
N GLN A 174 16.53 -4.87 -15.11
CA GLN A 174 15.89 -4.04 -16.14
C GLN A 174 15.95 -2.55 -15.75
N PRO A 175 16.08 -1.58 -16.67
CA PRO A 175 16.24 -0.17 -16.30
C PRO A 175 14.96 0.49 -15.71
N ASP A 176 13.78 -0.08 -15.95
CA ASP A 176 12.46 0.48 -15.61
C ASP A 176 12.00 0.19 -14.17
N HIS A 177 12.55 -0.83 -13.50
CA HIS A 177 12.18 -1.19 -12.12
C HIS A 177 12.38 -0.07 -11.09
N ARG A 178 13.19 0.95 -11.42
CA ARG A 178 13.46 2.11 -10.55
C ARG A 178 12.33 3.13 -10.51
N SER A 179 11.50 3.18 -11.55
CA SER A 179 10.35 4.11 -11.60
C SER A 179 9.18 3.69 -10.72
N ASP A 180 9.24 2.46 -10.19
CA ASP A 180 8.25 1.87 -9.29
C ASP A 180 8.72 1.89 -7.83
N GLN A 181 9.91 2.44 -7.57
CA GLN A 181 10.37 2.67 -6.22
C GLN A 181 9.75 3.98 -5.74
N CYS A 182 9.00 3.93 -4.64
CA CYS A 182 8.85 5.11 -3.78
C CYS A 182 10.28 5.64 -3.56
N GLY A 183 10.59 6.91 -3.88
CA GLY A 183 11.98 7.42 -3.86
C GLY A 183 12.63 7.45 -2.47
N SER A 184 11.92 6.89 -1.50
CA SER A 184 12.29 6.55 -0.14
C SER A 184 13.03 5.20 -0.01
N CYS A 185 12.96 4.34 -1.02
CA CYS A 185 13.57 2.99 -1.07
C CYS A 185 14.92 2.96 -1.81
N THR A 186 15.34 4.07 -2.42
CA THR A 186 16.62 4.16 -3.15
C THR A 186 17.78 4.31 -2.16
N PRO A 187 18.83 3.48 -2.24
CA PRO A 187 20.09 3.75 -1.54
C PRO A 187 20.67 5.07 -2.06
N ALA A 188 21.22 5.89 -1.16
CA ALA A 188 21.88 7.13 -1.53
C ALA A 188 23.14 6.84 -2.36
N ARG A 189 23.05 6.91 -3.70
CA ARG A 189 24.21 7.08 -4.58
C ARG A 189 23.89 7.92 -5.82
N THR A 190 24.86 8.75 -6.15
CA THR A 190 24.91 9.86 -7.12
C THR A 190 24.77 9.38 -8.57
N LEU A 191 23.81 9.93 -9.33
CA LEU A 191 24.01 10.78 -10.51
C LEU A 191 22.75 10.85 -11.39
N ALA A 192 22.56 12.05 -11.92
CA ALA A 192 21.46 12.51 -12.75
C ALA A 192 21.34 11.77 -14.09
N THR A 193 20.10 11.64 -14.56
CA THR A 193 19.69 12.01 -15.93
C THR A 193 18.16 11.94 -16.05
N PRO A 194 17.48 12.97 -16.60
CA PRO A 194 16.05 12.90 -16.87
C PRO A 194 15.83 12.35 -18.27
N TYR A 195 15.16 11.22 -18.41
CA TYR A 195 14.63 10.80 -19.71
C TYR A 195 13.22 10.22 -19.55
N TYR A 196 12.25 10.96 -20.07
CA TYR A 196 10.96 10.42 -20.51
C TYR A 196 11.21 9.46 -21.70
N PHE A 197 10.52 8.31 -21.76
CA PHE A 197 9.72 7.86 -22.92
C PHE A 197 9.27 6.38 -22.89
N ILE A 198 8.01 6.20 -23.35
CA ILE A 198 7.38 5.08 -24.10
C ILE A 198 7.39 3.69 -23.46
N LEU A 199 6.28 3.33 -22.81
CA LEU A 199 5.84 1.95 -22.66
C LEU A 199 5.53 1.37 -24.06
N ARG A 200 6.37 0.47 -24.56
CA ARG A 200 5.99 -0.42 -25.66
C ARG A 200 5.10 -1.54 -25.10
N PRO A 201 4.00 -1.92 -25.78
CA PRO A 201 3.20 -3.07 -25.37
C PRO A 201 4.05 -4.34 -25.44
N TRP A 202 4.04 -5.13 -24.37
CA TRP A 202 4.52 -6.51 -24.39
C TRP A 202 3.75 -7.30 -25.46
N HIS A 203 4.42 -7.62 -26.57
CA HIS A 203 3.91 -8.57 -27.54
C HIS A 203 3.93 -9.97 -26.92
N ARG A 204 2.75 -10.58 -26.76
CA ARG A 204 2.64 -12.04 -26.55
C ARG A 204 3.30 -12.75 -27.75
N PRO A 205 4.13 -13.78 -27.54
CA PRO A 205 4.54 -14.65 -28.62
C PRO A 205 3.32 -15.40 -29.21
N PRO A 206 3.32 -15.72 -30.52
CA PRO A 206 2.19 -16.40 -31.15
C PRO A 206 2.03 -17.81 -30.57
N ALA A 207 0.81 -18.17 -30.20
CA ALA A 207 0.46 -19.55 -29.88
C ALA A 207 0.56 -20.39 -31.17
N GLU A 208 1.54 -21.30 -31.21
CA GLU A 208 1.58 -22.37 -32.20
C GLU A 208 0.33 -23.25 -32.05
N ARG A 209 -0.55 -23.16 -33.05
CA ARG A 209 -1.70 -24.07 -33.18
C ARG A 209 -1.19 -25.41 -33.68
N ARG A 210 -1.00 -26.38 -32.79
CA ARG A 210 -1.01 -27.79 -33.20
C ARG A 210 -2.46 -28.18 -33.49
N GLY A 211 -2.79 -28.19 -34.78
CA GLY A 211 -4.07 -28.66 -35.29
C GLY A 211 -4.24 -30.15 -35.03
N CYS A 212 -5.32 -30.52 -34.36
CA CYS A 212 -5.78 -31.90 -34.26
C CYS A 212 -6.29 -32.33 -35.63
N GLN A 213 -5.50 -33.14 -36.35
CA GLN A 213 -5.94 -33.82 -37.58
C GLN A 213 -6.64 -35.11 -37.19
N GLN A 214 -7.96 -35.07 -37.02
CA GLN A 214 -8.79 -36.26 -37.17
C GLN A 214 -10.05 -35.92 -37.99
N PRO A 215 -10.33 -36.63 -39.09
CA PRO A 215 -11.47 -36.37 -39.95
C PRO A 215 -12.64 -37.21 -39.44
N THR A 216 -13.57 -36.61 -38.70
CA THR A 216 -14.99 -37.00 -38.55
C THR A 216 -15.61 -36.28 -37.37
N CYS A 217 -16.19 -35.09 -37.58
CA CYS A 217 -17.22 -34.62 -36.65
C CYS A 217 -18.29 -33.82 -37.41
N PRO A 218 -19.54 -34.32 -37.49
CA PRO A 218 -20.60 -33.75 -38.29
C PRO A 218 -21.38 -32.72 -37.47
N ASN A 219 -21.06 -31.43 -37.61
CA ASN A 219 -22.05 -30.35 -37.61
C ASN A 219 -21.38 -28.99 -37.84
N ARG A 220 -21.38 -28.55 -39.11
CA ARG A 220 -21.27 -27.13 -39.47
C ARG A 220 -22.59 -26.47 -39.09
N LEU A 221 -22.67 -25.83 -37.92
CA LEU A 221 -23.56 -24.70 -37.58
C LEU A 221 -23.65 -24.59 -36.05
N GLN A 222 -22.75 -23.83 -35.44
CA GLN A 222 -23.02 -22.94 -34.28
C GLN A 222 -21.72 -22.28 -33.78
N CYS A 223 -20.94 -21.67 -34.68
CA CYS A 223 -20.12 -20.53 -34.32
C CYS A 223 -20.94 -19.26 -34.55
N ARG A 224 -21.66 -18.80 -33.52
CA ARG A 224 -22.18 -17.42 -33.48
C ARG A 224 -21.76 -16.75 -32.17
N TYR A 225 -21.07 -15.64 -32.36
CA TYR A 225 -20.68 -14.64 -31.39
C TYR A 225 -21.76 -14.38 -30.33
N ARG A 226 -21.39 -14.46 -29.06
CA ARG A 226 -22.00 -13.68 -27.97
C ARG A 226 -20.89 -13.00 -27.18
N LEU A 227 -20.58 -11.78 -27.58
CA LEU A 227 -19.96 -10.79 -26.70
C LEU A 227 -20.93 -10.56 -25.53
N ARG A 228 -20.61 -11.12 -24.37
CA ARG A 228 -21.23 -10.73 -23.11
C ARG A 228 -20.11 -10.12 -22.25
N VAL A 229 -19.97 -8.81 -22.35
CA VAL A 229 -19.23 -8.01 -21.38
C VAL A 229 -19.98 -8.14 -20.06
N ARG A 230 -19.54 -9.08 -19.20
CA ARG A 230 -19.90 -9.05 -17.79
C ARG A 230 -19.05 -7.94 -17.17
N GLY A 231 -19.64 -6.76 -17.03
CA GLY A 231 -19.17 -5.76 -16.09
C GLY A 231 -19.02 -6.43 -14.73
N ARG A 232 -17.77 -6.53 -14.25
CA ARG A 232 -17.53 -6.91 -12.87
C ARG A 232 -18.04 -5.74 -12.04
N LYS A 233 -19.18 -5.95 -11.38
CA LYS A 233 -19.61 -5.10 -10.27
C LYS A 233 -18.42 -4.99 -9.32
N CYS A 234 -17.94 -3.78 -9.08
CA CYS A 234 -17.04 -3.51 -7.95
C CYS A 234 -17.71 -4.12 -6.72
N ALA A 235 -17.09 -5.15 -6.15
CA ALA A 235 -17.69 -5.91 -5.08
C ALA A 235 -17.64 -5.06 -3.81
N ALA A 236 -18.71 -4.31 -3.55
CA ALA A 236 -19.06 -3.77 -2.23
C ALA A 236 -19.49 -4.89 -1.25
N LYS A 237 -18.89 -6.09 -1.36
CA LYS A 237 -19.19 -7.28 -0.55
C LYS A 237 -17.91 -8.07 -0.25
N ALA A 238 -17.00 -7.42 0.44
CA ALA A 238 -16.06 -8.00 1.38
C ALA A 238 -15.92 -6.86 2.40
N TYR A 239 -16.72 -6.81 3.46
CA TYR A 239 -16.36 -7.27 4.81
C TYR A 239 -17.61 -7.23 5.70
N ALA A 240 -18.64 -8.02 5.39
CA ALA A 240 -19.85 -8.15 6.22
C ALA A 240 -20.11 -9.62 6.60
N GLY A 241 -19.06 -10.33 7.01
CA GLY A 241 -19.10 -11.78 7.18
C GLY A 241 -18.21 -12.35 8.29
N LEU A 242 -17.82 -11.56 9.29
CA LEU A 242 -17.27 -12.10 10.54
C LEU A 242 -18.39 -12.12 11.57
N ASN A 243 -19.17 -13.20 11.56
CA ASN A 243 -19.97 -13.60 12.70
C ASN A 243 -19.00 -13.97 13.82
N PHE A 244 -18.91 -13.14 14.86
CA PHE A 244 -18.30 -13.56 16.11
C PHE A 244 -19.19 -14.64 16.74
N PRO A 245 -18.71 -15.88 16.96
CA PRO A 245 -19.46 -16.83 17.76
C PRO A 245 -19.57 -16.29 19.19
N ASN A 246 -20.82 -16.24 19.67
CA ASN A 246 -21.21 -15.90 21.03
C ASN A 246 -20.28 -16.56 22.07
N PHE A 247 -19.47 -15.76 22.75
CA PHE A 247 -18.87 -16.15 24.03
C PHE A 247 -19.97 -16.14 25.09
N HIS A 248 -20.72 -17.24 25.18
CA HIS A 248 -21.43 -17.61 26.41
C HIS A 248 -20.39 -17.98 27.47
N ASN A 249 -19.99 -17.03 28.29
CA ASN A 249 -19.25 -17.32 29.52
C ASN A 249 -20.19 -17.99 30.53
N ARG A 250 -20.10 -19.32 30.63
CA ARG A 250 -20.39 -20.05 31.86
C ARG A 250 -19.32 -19.66 32.90
N ILE A 251 -19.63 -18.71 33.77
CA ILE A 251 -18.96 -18.59 35.06
C ILE A 251 -19.91 -19.21 36.09
N VAL A 252 -19.65 -20.46 36.44
CA VAL A 252 -20.23 -21.09 37.61
C VAL A 252 -19.38 -20.68 38.82
N SER A 253 -20.02 -19.87 39.68
CA SER A 253 -19.92 -19.83 41.15
C SER A 253 -18.65 -20.36 41.81
N ILE A 254 -17.87 -19.45 42.43
CA ILE A 254 -17.47 -19.56 43.85
C ILE A 254 -17.48 -18.15 44.45
N ALA A 255 -18.61 -17.72 44.99
CA ALA A 255 -18.66 -16.61 45.93
C ALA A 255 -18.53 -17.18 47.36
N ARG A 256 -17.48 -16.77 48.10
CA ARG A 256 -17.44 -16.87 49.56
C ARG A 256 -17.69 -15.47 50.14
N PRO A 257 -18.58 -15.31 51.12
CA PRO A 257 -18.82 -14.00 51.74
C PRO A 257 -17.66 -13.63 52.66
N PHE A 258 -17.19 -12.39 52.50
CA PHE A 258 -16.36 -11.69 53.48
C PHE A 258 -17.27 -11.32 54.66
N SER A 259 -16.96 -11.83 55.85
CA SER A 259 -17.55 -11.38 57.11
C SER A 259 -16.87 -10.09 57.55
N GLU A 260 -17.67 -9.07 57.80
CA GLU A 260 -17.30 -7.84 58.51
C GLU A 260 -16.88 -8.18 59.95
N ASN A 261 -15.78 -7.58 60.38
CA ASN A 261 -15.44 -7.33 61.77
C ASN A 261 -14.85 -5.92 61.82
N ILE A 262 -15.68 -4.96 62.23
CA ILE A 262 -15.47 -3.76 63.08
C ILE A 262 -16.74 -2.92 62.96
#